data_AF-A0A9X2NZN1-F1
#
_entry.id   AF-A0A9X2NZN1-F1
#
_cell.length_a   1.000
_cell.length_b   1.000
_cell.length_c   1.000
_cell.angle_alpha   90.00
_cell.angle_beta   90.00
_cell.angle_gamma   90.00
#
_symmetry.space_group_name_H-M   'P 1'
#
loop_
_entity.id
_entity.type
_entity.pdbx_description
1 polymer ?
#
loop_
_entity_poly.entity_id
_entity_poly.type
_entity_poly.pdbx_seq_one_letter_code
_entity_poly.pdbx_strand_id
1 'polypeptide(L)'
;MRQTVEETAKQYVANHPNSNPSIEFPEWDGVDVYDAFKAGAEWQAKQSPWISVEMAIPKDDSPGVVQVITVDGKEGEMAARRVMYNIYPYIKTGYVTHWRPIPALPKGGEG
;
A
#
# COMPACT_ATOMS: atom_id res chain seq x y z
N MET A 1 14.07 11.67 6.07
CA MET A 1 13.38 10.53 6.72
C MET A 1 12.01 10.39 6.09
N ARG A 2 11.48 9.17 5.94
CA ARG A 2 10.05 9.02 5.65
C ARG A 2 9.30 9.36 6.94
N GLN A 3 8.17 10.02 6.80
CA GLN A 3 7.23 10.26 7.90
C GLN A 3 6.86 8.92 8.57
N THR A 4 6.52 8.93 9.85
CA THR A 4 6.05 7.75 10.60
C THR A 4 4.52 7.72 10.72
N VAL A 5 3.97 6.55 11.09
CA VAL A 5 2.53 6.41 11.39
C VAL A 5 2.13 7.37 12.50
N GLU A 6 2.96 7.50 13.53
CA GLU A 6 2.72 8.38 14.68
C GLU A 6 2.76 9.87 14.30
N GLU A 7 3.74 10.29 13.49
CA GLU A 7 3.79 11.66 12.98
C GLU A 7 2.60 12.00 12.10
N THR A 8 2.10 11.04 11.32
CA THR A 8 0.90 11.22 10.50
C THR A 8 -0.35 11.33 11.37
N ALA A 9 -0.47 10.50 12.40
CA ALA A 9 -1.54 10.58 13.39
C ALA A 9 -1.56 11.94 14.11
N LYS A 10 -0.38 12.41 14.56
CA LYS A 10 -0.23 13.74 15.18
C LYS A 10 -0.59 14.88 14.23
N GLN A 11 -0.17 14.79 12.97
CA GLN A 11 -0.55 15.78 11.95
C GLN A 11 -2.05 15.77 11.64
N TYR A 12 -2.69 14.62 11.68
CA TYR A 12 -4.14 14.54 11.49
C TYR A 12 -4.86 15.33 12.59
N VAL A 13 -4.61 15.01 13.86
CA VAL A 13 -5.21 15.70 15.02
C VAL A 13 -4.90 17.18 14.99
N ALA A 14 -3.67 17.57 14.64
CA ALA A 14 -3.27 18.97 14.59
C ALA A 14 -4.04 19.81 13.55
N ASN A 15 -4.55 19.18 12.49
CA ASN A 15 -5.26 19.85 11.40
C ASN A 15 -6.78 19.60 11.42
N HIS A 16 -7.27 18.81 12.37
CA HIS A 16 -8.68 18.41 12.42
C HIS A 16 -9.51 19.48 13.16
N PRO A 17 -10.61 19.99 12.58
CA PRO A 17 -11.29 21.21 13.04
C PRO A 17 -11.93 21.10 14.43
N ASN A 18 -12.20 19.88 14.91
CA ASN A 18 -12.80 19.63 16.22
C ASN A 18 -11.81 19.11 17.27
N SER A 19 -10.54 18.94 16.88
CA SER A 19 -9.50 18.41 17.76
C SER A 19 -8.74 19.57 18.43
N ASN A 20 -8.27 19.35 19.65
CA ASN A 20 -7.41 20.32 20.33
C ASN A 20 -5.93 19.92 20.15
N PRO A 21 -5.16 20.63 19.29
CA PRO A 21 -3.77 20.30 19.02
C PRO A 21 -2.83 20.46 20.22
N SER A 22 -3.28 21.12 21.31
CA SER A 22 -2.50 21.27 22.53
C SER A 22 -2.58 20.07 23.47
N ILE A 23 -3.52 19.15 23.22
CA ILE A 23 -3.65 17.91 23.99
C ILE A 23 -2.75 16.87 23.34
N GLU A 24 -1.86 16.25 24.12
CA GLU A 24 -0.99 15.19 23.64
C GLU A 24 -1.58 13.81 23.92
N PHE A 25 -1.24 12.83 23.07
CA PHE A 25 -1.54 11.43 23.36
C PHE A 25 -0.85 11.04 24.68
N PRO A 26 -1.55 10.36 25.62
CA PRO A 26 -2.82 9.65 25.48
C PRO A 26 -4.09 10.39 25.94
N GLU A 27 -4.05 11.70 26.18
CA GLU A 27 -5.19 12.49 26.67
C GLU A 27 -6.22 12.86 25.59
N TRP A 28 -5.95 12.48 24.34
CA TRP A 28 -6.89 12.60 23.22
C TRP A 28 -8.24 11.98 23.57
N ASP A 29 -9.32 12.61 23.11
CA ASP A 29 -10.64 12.02 23.25
C ASP A 29 -10.77 10.76 22.35
N GLY A 30 -11.83 9.99 22.57
CA GLY A 30 -12.04 8.76 21.82
C GLY A 30 -12.21 8.97 20.31
N VAL A 31 -12.66 10.15 19.88
CA VAL A 31 -12.86 10.48 18.45
C VAL A 31 -11.52 10.76 17.81
N ASP A 32 -10.69 11.59 18.46
CA ASP A 32 -9.33 11.93 18.03
C ASP A 32 -8.46 10.68 17.92
N VAL A 33 -8.50 9.79 18.92
CA VAL A 33 -7.75 8.51 18.87
C VAL A 33 -8.20 7.65 17.70
N TYR A 34 -9.51 7.51 17.49
CA TYR A 34 -10.06 6.66 16.44
C TYR A 34 -9.73 7.19 15.04
N ASP A 35 -9.89 8.48 14.81
CA ASP A 35 -9.64 9.08 13.51
C ASP A 35 -8.13 9.20 13.21
N ALA A 36 -7.31 9.50 14.22
CA ALA A 36 -5.85 9.46 14.08
C ALA A 36 -5.34 8.04 13.78
N PHE A 37 -5.94 7.01 14.40
CA PHE A 37 -5.63 5.62 14.07
C PHE A 37 -5.98 5.28 12.62
N LYS A 38 -7.17 5.68 12.14
CA LYS A 38 -7.56 5.50 10.73
C LYS A 38 -6.60 6.21 9.78
N ALA A 39 -6.28 7.46 10.04
CA ALA A 39 -5.36 8.24 9.22
C ALA A 39 -3.97 7.59 9.17
N GLY A 40 -3.47 7.12 10.32
CA GLY A 40 -2.23 6.36 10.40
C GLY A 40 -2.29 5.04 9.62
N ALA A 41 -3.39 4.30 9.71
CA ALA A 41 -3.60 3.04 8.98
C ALA A 41 -3.69 3.26 7.46
N GLU A 42 -4.42 4.28 7.01
CA GLU A 42 -4.50 4.66 5.59
C GLU A 42 -3.15 5.11 5.05
N TRP A 43 -2.41 5.91 5.83
CA TRP A 43 -1.07 6.33 5.45
C TRP A 43 -0.12 5.14 5.38
N GLN A 44 -0.17 4.23 6.36
CA GLN A 44 0.64 3.01 6.36
C GLN A 44 0.30 2.12 5.15
N ALA A 45 -0.98 2.01 4.80
CA ALA A 45 -1.42 1.28 3.61
C ALA A 45 -0.85 1.90 2.33
N LYS A 46 -0.76 3.24 2.23
CA LYS A 46 -0.12 3.95 1.11
C LYS A 46 1.39 3.74 1.04
N GLN A 47 2.05 3.40 2.15
CA GLN A 47 3.47 3.03 2.16
C GLN A 47 3.70 1.58 1.71
N SER A 48 2.65 0.76 1.63
CA SER A 48 2.77 -0.61 1.15
C SER A 48 3.25 -0.63 -0.30
N PRO A 49 4.24 -1.45 -0.65
CA PRO A 49 4.61 -1.64 -2.05
C PRO A 49 3.53 -2.41 -2.83
N TRP A 50 2.55 -3.00 -2.14
CA TRP A 50 1.46 -3.78 -2.72
C TRP A 50 0.32 -2.90 -3.21
N ILE A 51 -0.02 -3.06 -4.48
CA ILE A 51 -1.04 -2.33 -5.21
C ILE A 51 -2.27 -3.23 -5.34
N SER A 52 -3.44 -2.76 -4.88
CA SER A 52 -4.70 -3.49 -5.07
C SER A 52 -5.00 -3.61 -6.56
N VAL A 53 -5.44 -4.80 -6.98
CA VAL A 53 -5.86 -5.05 -8.36
C VAL A 53 -7.07 -4.22 -8.78
N GLU A 54 -7.88 -3.77 -7.82
CA GLU A 54 -9.00 -2.86 -8.06
C GLU A 54 -8.53 -1.43 -8.36
N MET A 55 -7.36 -1.04 -7.82
CA MET A 55 -6.81 0.31 -7.94
C MET A 55 -5.93 0.49 -9.17
N ALA A 56 -5.21 -0.54 -9.63
CA ALA A 56 -4.44 -0.47 -10.86
C ALA A 56 -4.17 -1.84 -11.48
N ILE A 57 -4.30 -1.91 -12.82
CA ILE A 57 -3.79 -3.00 -13.65
C ILE A 57 -2.40 -2.57 -14.17
N PRO A 58 -1.38 -3.45 -14.16
CA PRO A 58 -0.07 -3.13 -14.72
C PRO A 58 -0.18 -2.59 -16.15
N LYS A 59 0.45 -1.43 -16.42
CA LYS A 59 0.45 -0.76 -17.73
C LYS A 59 1.29 -1.53 -18.77
N ASP A 60 1.23 -1.09 -20.03
CA ASP A 60 1.87 -1.77 -21.18
C ASP A 60 3.41 -1.87 -21.08
N ASP A 61 4.04 -1.06 -20.22
CA ASP A 61 5.46 -1.07 -19.84
C ASP A 61 5.77 -1.98 -18.62
N SER A 62 4.86 -2.90 -18.32
CA SER A 62 4.95 -3.79 -17.16
C SER A 62 6.25 -4.63 -17.15
N PRO A 63 6.87 -4.85 -15.97
CA PRO A 63 8.18 -5.50 -15.79
C PRO A 63 8.28 -6.98 -16.22
N GLY A 64 7.32 -7.50 -16.97
CA GLY A 64 7.27 -8.90 -17.42
C GLY A 64 6.80 -9.86 -16.33
N VAL A 65 7.28 -9.72 -15.09
CA VAL A 65 6.89 -10.52 -13.91
C VAL A 65 6.69 -9.60 -12.69
N VAL A 66 5.66 -9.89 -11.91
CA VAL A 66 5.30 -9.19 -10.65
C VAL A 66 5.14 -10.19 -9.52
N GLN A 67 5.28 -9.71 -8.29
CA GLN A 67 4.81 -10.45 -7.12
C GLN A 67 3.32 -10.22 -6.92
N VAL A 68 2.61 -11.24 -6.45
CA VAL A 68 1.16 -11.21 -6.22
C VAL A 68 0.79 -11.77 -4.85
N ILE A 69 -0.34 -11.33 -4.30
CA ILE A 69 -1.01 -11.95 -3.15
C ILE A 69 -2.31 -12.58 -3.63
N THR A 70 -2.50 -13.87 -3.36
CA THR A 70 -3.75 -14.58 -3.70
C THR A 70 -4.87 -14.30 -2.69
N VAL A 71 -6.10 -14.69 -3.01
CA VAL A 71 -7.22 -14.67 -2.05
C VAL A 71 -6.97 -15.50 -0.79
N ASP A 72 -6.13 -16.54 -0.89
CA ASP A 72 -5.69 -17.36 0.26
C ASP A 72 -4.58 -16.68 1.08
N GLY A 73 -4.18 -15.46 0.74
CA GLY A 73 -3.11 -14.70 1.40
C GLY A 73 -1.69 -15.19 1.09
N LYS A 74 -1.51 -16.02 0.05
CA LYS A 74 -0.19 -16.54 -0.34
C LYS A 74 0.51 -15.60 -1.30
N GLU A 75 1.79 -15.34 -1.05
CA GLU A 75 2.66 -14.63 -2.00
C GLU A 75 3.14 -15.56 -3.12
N GLY A 76 3.25 -15.03 -4.32
CA GLY A 76 3.78 -15.76 -5.49
C GLY A 76 4.25 -14.81 -6.59
N GLU A 77 4.69 -15.36 -7.71
CA GLU A 77 5.13 -14.61 -8.89
C GLU A 77 4.21 -14.88 -10.08
N MET A 78 3.95 -13.85 -10.88
CA MET A 78 3.09 -13.96 -12.06
C MET A 78 3.58 -13.07 -13.19
N ALA A 79 3.44 -13.54 -14.43
CA ALA A 79 3.77 -12.74 -15.59
C ALA A 79 2.79 -11.56 -15.72
N ALA A 80 3.31 -10.34 -15.67
CA ALA A 80 2.55 -9.14 -15.93
C ALA A 80 2.84 -8.67 -17.37
N ARG A 81 2.08 -9.20 -18.33
CA ARG A 81 2.06 -8.73 -19.72
C ARG A 81 0.63 -8.51 -20.22
N ARG A 82 0.33 -7.36 -20.85
CA ARG A 82 -0.93 -7.18 -21.60
C ARG A 82 -0.83 -7.96 -22.91
N VAL A 83 -0.94 -9.27 -22.82
CA VAL A 83 -1.24 -10.13 -23.96
C VAL A 83 -2.64 -10.64 -23.71
N MET A 84 -3.47 -10.68 -24.76
CA MET A 84 -4.90 -11.00 -24.84
C MET A 84 -5.38 -12.24 -24.04
N TYR A 85 -4.47 -12.95 -23.36
CA TYR A 85 -4.72 -14.13 -22.54
C TYR A 85 -4.13 -14.10 -21.10
N ASN A 86 -3.16 -13.24 -20.73
CA ASN A 86 -2.38 -13.43 -19.48
C ASN A 86 -2.24 -12.22 -18.51
N ILE A 87 -2.92 -11.09 -18.72
CA ILE A 87 -3.20 -10.12 -17.63
C ILE A 87 -4.71 -9.97 -17.38
N TYR A 88 -5.51 -10.23 -18.41
CA TYR A 88 -6.94 -9.92 -18.40
C TYR A 88 -7.83 -10.98 -17.71
N PRO A 89 -7.52 -12.30 -17.70
CA PRO A 89 -8.35 -13.26 -16.98
C PRO A 89 -8.03 -13.32 -15.47
N TYR A 90 -6.80 -13.60 -15.05
CA TYR A 90 -6.51 -14.04 -13.67
C TYR A 90 -6.67 -12.96 -12.57
N ILE A 91 -6.40 -11.70 -12.90
CA ILE A 91 -6.58 -10.59 -11.97
C ILE A 91 -8.07 -10.29 -11.78
N LYS A 92 -8.89 -10.45 -12.83
CA LYS A 92 -10.35 -10.29 -12.78
C LYS A 92 -11.12 -11.56 -12.39
N THR A 93 -10.50 -12.74 -12.43
CA THR A 93 -11.12 -13.98 -11.91
C THR A 93 -11.19 -14.01 -10.38
N GLY A 94 -10.66 -12.97 -9.72
CA GLY A 94 -10.70 -12.85 -8.26
C GLY A 94 -9.73 -13.79 -7.54
N TYR A 95 -8.69 -14.31 -8.21
CA TYR A 95 -7.69 -15.17 -7.54
C TYR A 95 -6.56 -14.35 -6.91
N VAL A 96 -6.27 -13.18 -7.46
CA VAL A 96 -5.23 -12.24 -6.98
C VAL A 96 -5.90 -11.00 -6.40
N THR A 97 -5.43 -10.55 -5.24
CA THR A 97 -5.97 -9.35 -4.55
C THR A 97 -5.02 -8.15 -4.67
N HIS A 98 -3.71 -8.39 -4.66
CA HIS A 98 -2.69 -7.34 -4.71
C HIS A 98 -1.50 -7.76 -5.55
N TRP A 99 -0.76 -6.80 -6.11
CA TRP A 99 0.47 -7.04 -6.85
C TRP A 99 1.52 -5.97 -6.58
N ARG A 100 2.80 -6.27 -6.83
CA ARG A 100 3.86 -5.26 -6.82
C ARG A 100 4.96 -5.60 -7.83
N PRO A 101 5.66 -4.59 -8.39
CA PRO A 101 6.81 -4.86 -9.24
C PRO A 101 7.91 -5.60 -8.47
N ILE A 102 8.59 -6.52 -9.13
CA ILE A 102 9.81 -7.13 -8.58
C ILE A 102 10.90 -6.04 -8.57
N PRO A 103 11.53 -5.75 -7.41
CA PRO A 103 12.63 -4.81 -7.35
C PRO A 103 13.75 -5.25 -8.31
N ALA A 104 14.29 -4.31 -9.09
CA ALA A 104 15.48 -4.61 -9.89
C ALA A 104 16.59 -5.10 -8.96
N LEU A 105 17.24 -6.22 -9.31
CA LEU A 105 18.43 -6.67 -8.60
C LEU A 105 19.45 -5.53 -8.61
N PRO A 106 20.06 -5.18 -7.46
CA PRO A 106 21.14 -4.20 -7.47
C PRO A 106 22.19 -4.70 -8.47
N LYS A 107 22.57 -3.85 -9.43
CA LYS A 107 23.70 -4.14 -10.31
C LYS A 107 24.88 -4.45 -9.38
N GLY A 108 25.44 -5.65 -9.53
CA GLY A 108 26.46 -6.18 -8.62
C GLY A 108 27.49 -5.10 -8.31
N GLY A 109 27.76 -4.91 -7.02
CA GLY A 109 28.82 -4.02 -6.58
C GLY A 109 30.12 -4.50 -7.20
N GLU A 110 30.78 -3.61 -7.94
CA GLU A 110 32.20 -3.70 -8.18
C GLU A 110 32.88 -3.65 -6.80
N GLY A 111 33.46 -4.77 -6.40
CA GLY A 111 34.26 -4.94 -5.19
C GLY A 111 35.50 -5.74 -5.54
#